data_AF-A0AAV5WFE5-F1
#
_entry.id   AF-A0AAV5WFE5-F1
#
_cell.length_a   1.000
_cell.length_b   1.000
_cell.length_c   1.000
_cell.angle_alpha   90.00
_cell.angle_beta   90.00
_cell.angle_gamma   90.00
#
_symmetry.space_group_name_H-M   'P 1'
#
loop_
_entity.id
_entity.type
_entity.pdbx_description
1 polymer ?
#
loop_
_entity_poly.entity_id
_entity_poly.type
_entity_poly.pdbx_seq_one_letter_code
_entity_poly.pdbx_strand_id
1 'polypeptide(L)'
;MIYLLAFENKNMRKEIRRGYILSHLALILDEWSFCFYFRIYPVIPYAALYCEGPLCQMDLSMQTLMICLSIPVALINPPFNFLIMRMHQMFVPVNSRWKLKSRTQYLLASVSIATVVSNVAGFAIFGKNHDQSLQLLQEPELAWLVNRGGTIFLFGPPGDPQYFR
;
A
#
# COMPACT_ATOMS: atom_id res chain seq x y z
N MET A 1 3.25 10.46 -19.86
CA MET A 1 2.46 11.49 -19.13
C MET A 1 3.31 12.39 -18.23
N ILE A 2 4.29 11.86 -17.49
CA ILE A 2 5.18 12.66 -16.59
C ILE A 2 5.93 13.78 -17.34
N TYR A 3 6.40 13.52 -18.57
CA TYR A 3 7.08 14.52 -19.41
C TYR A 3 6.20 15.76 -19.67
N LEU A 4 4.92 15.57 -20.04
CA LEU A 4 3.98 16.66 -20.30
C LEU A 4 3.74 17.52 -19.06
N LEU A 5 3.60 16.88 -17.89
CA LEU A 5 3.46 17.55 -16.60
C LEU A 5 4.72 18.33 -16.19
N ALA A 6 5.90 17.84 -16.57
CA ALA A 6 7.18 18.46 -16.22
C ALA A 6 7.55 19.64 -17.14
N PHE A 7 7.24 19.59 -18.43
CA PHE A 7 7.80 20.56 -19.37
C PHE A 7 6.77 21.49 -20.01
N GLU A 8 5.51 21.09 -20.11
CA GLU A 8 4.61 21.74 -21.07
C GLU A 8 3.53 22.65 -20.46
N ASN A 9 3.27 22.55 -19.15
CA ASN A 9 2.13 23.26 -18.56
C ASN A 9 2.53 24.53 -17.80
N LYS A 10 2.53 25.69 -18.49
CA LYS A 10 2.75 27.02 -17.88
C LYS A 10 1.60 27.46 -16.94
N ASN A 11 0.41 26.89 -17.08
CA ASN A 11 -0.80 27.33 -16.37
C ASN A 11 -1.09 26.55 -15.08
N MET A 12 -0.37 25.46 -14.80
CA MET A 12 -0.63 24.64 -13.62
C MET A 12 0.04 25.23 -12.37
N ARG A 13 -0.72 25.32 -11.27
CA ARG A 13 -0.17 25.73 -9.96
C ARG A 13 0.93 24.75 -9.52
N LYS A 14 2.06 25.28 -9.04
CA LYS A 14 3.25 24.50 -8.61
C LYS A 14 2.92 23.37 -7.63
N GLU A 15 1.99 23.61 -6.71
CA GLU A 15 1.56 22.63 -5.69
C GLU A 15 0.90 21.39 -6.31
N ILE A 16 0.02 21.60 -7.29
CA ILE A 16 -0.72 20.53 -7.98
C ILE A 16 0.25 19.71 -8.82
N ARG A 17 1.18 20.38 -9.51
CA ARG A 17 2.24 19.72 -10.27
C ARG A 17 3.10 18.83 -9.38
N ARG A 18 3.51 19.30 -8.19
CA ARG A 18 4.25 18.47 -7.22
C ARG A 18 3.43 17.27 -6.76
N GLY A 19 2.14 17.47 -6.46
CA GLY A 19 1.23 16.38 -6.09
C GLY A 19 1.13 15.29 -7.17
N TYR A 20 0.98 15.69 -8.44
CA TYR A 20 0.96 14.74 -9.56
C TYR A 20 2.27 13.97 -9.70
N ILE A 21 3.42 14.65 -9.62
CA ILE A 21 4.73 13.99 -9.72
C ILE A 21 4.91 12.99 -8.58
N LEU A 22 4.62 13.39 -7.34
CA LEU A 22 4.72 12.50 -6.18
C LEU A 22 3.77 11.31 -6.29
N SER A 23 2.54 11.53 -6.74
CA SER A 23 1.55 10.47 -6.93
C SER A 23 1.99 9.45 -7.99
N HIS A 24 2.56 9.89 -9.11
CA HIS A 24 3.09 9.00 -10.14
C HIS A 24 4.34 8.24 -9.67
N LEU A 25 5.26 8.92 -8.97
CA LEU A 25 6.44 8.25 -8.41
C LEU A 25 6.04 7.18 -7.40
N ALA A 26 5.03 7.46 -6.56
CA ALA A 26 4.51 6.48 -5.60
C ALA A 26 3.85 5.29 -6.31
N LEU A 27 3.07 5.52 -7.38
CA LEU A 27 2.48 4.44 -8.18
C LEU A 27 3.55 3.57 -8.85
N ILE A 28 4.58 4.17 -9.45
CA ILE A 28 5.69 3.42 -10.06
C ILE A 28 6.42 2.58 -9.00
N LEU A 29 6.67 3.14 -7.82
CA LEU A 29 7.29 2.43 -6.71
C LEU A 29 6.43 1.26 -6.23
N ASP A 30 5.12 1.45 -6.14
CA ASP A 30 4.16 0.43 -5.76
C ASP A 30 4.15 -0.73 -6.77
N GLU A 31 3.95 -0.43 -8.06
CA GLU A 31 4.01 -1.43 -9.14
C GLU A 31 5.35 -2.15 -9.16
N TRP A 32 6.47 -1.43 -9.00
CA TRP A 32 7.78 -2.07 -8.95
C TRP A 32 7.93 -3.01 -7.75
N SER A 33 7.43 -2.59 -6.59
CA SER A 33 7.43 -3.39 -5.37
C SER A 33 6.63 -4.68 -5.57
N PHE A 34 5.40 -4.59 -6.06
CA PHE A 34 4.54 -5.75 -6.24
C PHE A 34 4.96 -6.65 -7.40
N CYS A 35 5.41 -6.11 -8.53
CA CYS A 35 5.73 -6.91 -9.71
C CYS A 35 7.14 -7.50 -9.68
N PHE A 36 8.12 -6.77 -9.16
CA PHE A 36 9.52 -7.22 -9.18
C PHE A 36 10.00 -7.70 -7.82
N TYR A 37 9.83 -6.92 -6.75
CA TYR A 37 10.46 -7.23 -5.46
C TYR A 37 9.73 -8.34 -4.68
N PHE A 38 8.40 -8.30 -4.64
CA PHE A 38 7.59 -9.25 -3.89
C PHE A 38 6.93 -10.30 -4.79
N ARG A 39 6.35 -9.92 -5.93
CA ARG A 39 5.64 -10.84 -6.82
C ARG A 39 4.59 -11.69 -6.07
N ILE A 40 3.57 -11.00 -5.56
CA ILE A 40 2.55 -11.58 -4.67
C ILE A 40 1.39 -12.19 -5.45
N TYR A 41 0.92 -13.34 -4.96
CA TYR A 41 -0.23 -14.06 -5.47
C TYR A 41 -1.19 -14.38 -4.31
N PRO A 42 -2.46 -13.94 -4.35
CA PRO A 42 -3.44 -14.34 -3.35
C PRO A 42 -3.74 -15.83 -3.47
N VAL A 43 -3.78 -16.55 -2.34
CA VAL A 43 -4.01 -17.99 -2.29
C VAL A 43 -5.43 -18.26 -1.80
N ILE A 44 -6.40 -18.16 -2.70
CA ILE A 44 -7.82 -18.47 -2.41
C ILE A 44 -7.98 -19.99 -2.30
N PRO A 45 -8.72 -20.53 -1.32
CA PRO A 45 -9.64 -19.85 -0.39
C PRO A 45 -9.03 -19.43 0.96
N TYR A 46 -7.74 -19.66 1.18
CA TYR A 46 -7.06 -19.29 2.41
C TYR A 46 -6.94 -17.78 2.55
N ALA A 47 -6.89 -17.30 3.79
CA ALA A 47 -6.45 -15.93 4.05
C ALA A 47 -4.92 -15.91 3.95
N ALA A 48 -4.38 -16.06 2.74
CA ALA A 48 -2.94 -16.17 2.52
C ALA A 48 -2.45 -15.47 1.26
N LEU A 49 -1.17 -15.06 1.29
CA LEU A 49 -0.45 -14.47 0.17
C LEU A 49 0.82 -15.29 -0.09
N TYR A 50 0.98 -15.80 -1.30
CA TYR A 50 2.22 -16.44 -1.76
C TYR A 50 3.14 -15.38 -2.40
N CYS A 51 4.42 -15.41 -2.05
CA CYS A 51 5.42 -14.44 -2.46
C CYS A 51 6.64 -15.12 -3.05
N GLU A 52 6.99 -14.77 -4.29
CA GLU A 52 8.06 -15.44 -5.06
C GLU A 52 9.23 -14.50 -5.42
N GLY A 53 9.10 -13.19 -5.15
CA GLY A 53 10.08 -12.19 -5.54
C GLY A 53 11.39 -12.23 -4.72
N PRO A 54 12.43 -11.50 -5.16
CA PRO A 54 13.76 -11.53 -4.55
C PRO A 54 13.76 -11.26 -3.04
N LEU A 55 12.96 -10.30 -2.56
CA LEU A 55 12.90 -10.01 -1.11
C LEU A 55 12.36 -11.18 -0.31
N CYS A 56 11.42 -11.94 -0.87
CA CYS A 56 10.81 -13.11 -0.23
C CYS A 56 11.71 -14.36 -0.23
N GLN A 57 12.85 -14.32 -0.93
CA GLN A 57 13.85 -15.40 -0.92
C GLN A 57 15.02 -15.11 0.03
N MET A 58 15.12 -13.90 0.60
CA MET A 58 16.25 -13.47 1.43
C MET A 58 16.20 -13.94 2.89
N ASP A 59 15.42 -14.98 3.21
CA ASP A 59 15.20 -15.51 4.57
C ASP A 59 14.93 -14.42 5.62
N LEU A 60 14.20 -13.37 5.20
CA LEU A 60 13.81 -12.26 6.06
C LEU A 60 12.66 -12.69 6.97
N SER A 61 12.63 -12.15 8.18
CA SER A 61 11.49 -12.36 9.07
C SER A 61 10.20 -11.88 8.39
N MET A 62 9.12 -12.64 8.58
CA MET A 62 7.84 -12.33 7.96
C MET A 62 7.34 -10.92 8.32
N GLN A 63 7.56 -10.49 9.56
CA GLN A 63 7.23 -9.13 10.02
C GLN A 63 7.97 -8.07 9.21
N THR A 64 9.26 -8.27 8.95
CA THR A 64 10.05 -7.37 8.10
C THR A 64 9.49 -7.30 6.70
N LEU A 65 9.16 -8.46 6.10
CA LEU A 65 8.56 -8.52 4.77
C LEU A 65 7.21 -7.79 4.70
N MET A 66 6.33 -7.99 5.70
CA MET A 66 5.03 -7.32 5.78
C MET A 66 5.17 -5.80 5.95
N ILE A 67 6.12 -5.33 6.77
CA ILE A 67 6.43 -3.91 6.90
C ILE A 67 6.88 -3.35 5.55
N CYS A 68 7.86 -3.99 4.89
CA CYS A 68 8.37 -3.57 3.59
C CYS A 68 7.27 -3.55 2.53
N LEU A 69 6.36 -4.53 2.54
CA LEU A 69 5.22 -4.61 1.64
C LEU A 69 4.20 -3.48 1.87
N SER A 70 3.97 -3.09 3.13
CA SER A 70 2.98 -2.07 3.48
C SER A 70 3.43 -0.65 3.14
N ILE A 71 4.74 -0.38 3.03
CA ILE A 71 5.28 0.96 2.78
C ILE A 71 4.84 1.53 1.41
N PRO A 72 5.01 0.82 0.27
CA PRO A 72 4.55 1.32 -1.03
C PRO A 72 3.04 1.59 -1.08
N VAL A 73 2.24 0.66 -0.51
CA VAL A 73 0.78 0.80 -0.38
C VAL A 73 0.40 2.01 0.48
N ALA A 74 1.17 2.30 1.52
CA ALA A 74 0.97 3.47 2.34
C ALA A 74 1.37 4.77 1.60
N LEU A 75 2.42 4.74 0.77
CA LEU A 75 2.94 5.92 0.09
C LEU A 75 2.06 6.42 -1.06
N ILE A 76 1.29 5.55 -1.72
CA ILE A 76 0.44 5.96 -2.85
C ILE A 76 -0.76 6.85 -2.42
N ASN A 77 -1.29 6.61 -1.22
CA ASN A 77 -2.54 7.21 -0.76
C ASN A 77 -2.43 8.73 -0.46
N PRO A 78 -1.45 9.22 0.34
CA PRO A 78 -1.37 10.63 0.70
C PRO A 78 -1.23 11.61 -0.47
N PRO A 79 -0.32 11.42 -1.46
CA PRO A 79 -0.17 12.37 -2.55
C PRO A 79 -1.42 12.40 -3.43
N PHE A 80 -2.10 11.26 -3.62
CA PHE A 80 -3.34 11.18 -4.35
C PHE A 80 -4.48 11.91 -3.63
N ASN A 81 -4.70 11.62 -2.33
CA ASN A 81 -5.75 12.27 -1.53
C ASN A 81 -5.54 13.78 -1.43
N PHE A 82 -4.30 14.23 -1.23
CA PHE A 82 -3.97 15.66 -1.22
C PHE A 82 -4.28 16.32 -2.57
N LEU A 83 -3.91 15.67 -3.67
CA LEU A 83 -4.14 16.18 -5.02
C LEU A 83 -5.64 16.32 -5.32
N ILE A 84 -6.44 15.28 -5.03
CA ILE A 84 -7.90 15.29 -5.21
C ILE A 84 -8.53 16.38 -4.35
N MET A 85 -8.13 16.52 -3.09
CA MET A 85 -8.61 17.60 -2.23
C MET A 85 -8.28 18.98 -2.80
N ARG A 86 -7.05 19.21 -3.29
CA ARG A 86 -6.67 20.49 -3.92
C ARG A 86 -7.50 20.79 -5.16
N MET A 87 -7.68 19.80 -6.03
CA MET A 87 -8.47 19.95 -7.26
C MET A 87 -9.94 20.22 -6.93
N HIS A 88 -10.55 19.46 -6.02
CA HIS A 88 -11.90 19.71 -5.56
C HIS A 88 -12.05 21.13 -5.00
N GLN A 89 -11.10 21.57 -4.17
CA GLN A 89 -11.13 22.91 -3.58
C GLN A 89 -10.94 24.03 -4.62
N MET A 90 -10.47 23.75 -5.85
CA MET A 90 -10.47 24.73 -6.93
C MET A 90 -11.86 24.95 -7.53
N PHE A 91 -12.69 23.90 -7.63
CA PHE A 91 -14.03 23.99 -8.19
C PHE A 91 -15.09 24.51 -7.22
N VAL A 92 -14.82 24.46 -5.90
CA VAL A 92 -15.76 24.97 -4.89
C VAL A 92 -15.85 26.50 -4.97
N PRO A 93 -17.06 27.08 -5.11
CA PRO A 93 -17.25 28.53 -5.19
C PRO A 93 -16.85 29.21 -3.89
N VAL A 94 -16.40 30.47 -3.99
CA VAL A 94 -15.80 31.22 -2.87
C VAL A 94 -16.77 31.42 -1.70
N ASN A 95 -18.08 31.48 -1.97
CA ASN A 95 -19.12 31.70 -0.97
C ASN A 95 -19.65 30.40 -0.32
N SER A 96 -19.14 29.22 -0.72
CA SER A 96 -19.60 27.96 -0.16
C SER A 96 -18.97 27.68 1.20
N ARG A 97 -19.77 27.18 2.15
CA ARG A 97 -19.30 26.70 3.46
C ARG A 97 -18.29 25.54 3.36
N TRP A 98 -18.26 24.86 2.22
CA TRP A 98 -17.33 23.76 1.93
C TRP A 98 -15.95 24.21 1.45
N LYS A 99 -15.73 25.52 1.29
CA LYS A 99 -14.42 26.08 0.90
C LYS A 99 -13.48 26.05 2.10
N LEU A 100 -12.52 25.14 2.06
CA LEU A 100 -11.53 24.97 3.13
C LEU A 100 -10.36 25.94 2.94
N LYS A 101 -9.93 26.56 4.03
CA LYS A 101 -8.69 27.35 4.05
C LYS A 101 -7.48 26.43 3.80
N SER A 102 -6.41 26.96 3.21
CA SER A 102 -5.19 26.17 2.94
C SER A 102 -4.62 25.50 4.19
N ARG A 103 -4.66 26.18 5.35
CA ARG A 103 -4.22 25.60 6.63
C ARG A 103 -5.01 24.34 7.00
N THR A 104 -6.33 24.37 6.83
CA THR A 104 -7.20 23.22 7.08
C THR A 104 -6.92 22.07 6.10
N GLN A 105 -6.64 22.39 4.82
CA GLN A 105 -6.26 21.37 3.83
C GLN A 105 -4.94 20.69 4.22
N TYR A 106 -3.92 21.45 4.64
CA TYR A 106 -2.66 20.86 5.12
C TYR A 106 -2.85 20.03 6.40
N LEU A 107 -3.69 20.48 7.33
CA LEU A 107 -4.03 19.72 8.53
C LEU A 107 -4.69 18.38 8.17
N LEU A 108 -5.68 18.38 7.28
CA LEU A 108 -6.34 17.16 6.80
C LEU A 108 -5.36 16.22 6.10
N ALA A 109 -4.44 16.75 5.29
CA ALA A 109 -3.40 15.96 4.65
C ALA A 109 -2.46 15.32 5.68
N SER A 110 -2.03 16.05 6.70
CA SER A 110 -1.18 15.53 7.78
C SER A 110 -1.89 14.43 8.58
N VAL A 111 -3.19 14.62 8.89
CA VAL A 111 -4.00 13.59 9.55
C VAL A 111 -4.10 12.35 8.67
N SER A 112 -4.38 12.52 7.37
CA SER A 112 -4.44 11.39 6.42
C SER A 112 -3.11 10.63 6.35
N ILE A 113 -1.96 11.34 6.32
CA ILE A 113 -0.63 10.71 6.37
C ILE A 113 -0.46 9.92 7.67
N ALA A 114 -0.78 10.53 8.81
CA ALA A 114 -0.64 9.87 10.11
C ALA A 114 -1.51 8.59 10.20
N THR A 115 -2.75 8.66 9.72
CA THR A 115 -3.64 7.48 9.64
C THR A 115 -3.04 6.39 8.76
N VAL A 116 -2.54 6.74 7.57
CA VAL A 116 -1.96 5.73 6.66
C VAL A 116 -0.66 5.14 7.20
N VAL A 117 0.19 5.94 7.85
CA VAL A 117 1.40 5.45 8.56
C VAL A 117 1.03 4.53 9.72
N SER A 118 -0.07 4.80 10.42
CA SER A 118 -0.55 3.90 11.48
C SER A 118 -0.93 2.52 10.96
N ASN A 119 -1.37 2.40 9.69
CA ASN A 119 -1.62 1.10 9.06
C ASN A 119 -0.33 0.29 8.88
N VAL A 120 0.81 0.93 8.59
CA VAL A 120 2.13 0.24 8.52
C VAL A 120 2.48 -0.37 9.87
N ALA A 121 2.26 0.37 10.96
CA ALA A 121 2.44 -0.16 12.31
C ALA A 121 1.45 -1.30 12.61
N GLY A 122 0.21 -1.19 12.13
CA GLY A 122 -0.78 -2.28 12.19
C GLY A 122 -0.27 -3.56 11.51
N PHE A 123 0.24 -3.45 10.29
CA PHE A 123 0.84 -4.61 9.59
C PHE A 123 2.08 -5.16 10.31
N ALA A 124 2.90 -4.30 10.94
CA ALA A 124 4.04 -4.75 11.73
C ALA A 124 3.63 -5.61 12.94
N ILE A 125 2.54 -5.24 13.61
CA ILE A 125 2.08 -5.87 14.86
C ILE A 125 1.18 -7.08 14.56
N PHE A 126 0.25 -6.94 13.63
CA PHE A 126 -0.80 -7.93 13.35
C PHE A 126 -0.49 -8.80 12.14
N GLY A 127 0.43 -8.40 11.26
CA GLY A 127 0.88 -9.18 10.11
C GLY A 127 1.83 -10.32 10.49
N LYS A 128 1.36 -11.21 11.37
CA LYS A 128 2.05 -12.45 11.78
C LYS A 128 1.28 -13.68 11.25
N ASN A 129 1.99 -14.79 11.12
CA ASN A 129 1.38 -16.05 10.68
C ASN A 129 0.39 -16.56 11.72
N HIS A 130 -0.61 -17.32 11.23
CA HIS A 130 -1.52 -18.10 12.05
C HIS A 130 -0.74 -19.05 12.98
N ASP A 131 -1.25 -19.27 14.20
CA ASP A 131 -0.54 -20.11 15.19
C ASP A 131 -0.39 -21.56 14.72
N GLN A 132 -1.35 -22.04 13.93
CA GLN A 132 -1.34 -23.37 13.30
C GLN A 132 -0.78 -23.37 11.86
N SER A 133 -0.05 -22.31 11.47
CA SER A 133 0.48 -22.19 10.10
C SER A 133 1.30 -23.41 9.66
N LEU A 134 2.13 -23.97 10.53
CA LEU A 134 2.93 -25.17 10.20
C LEU A 134 2.07 -26.40 9.85
N GLN A 135 0.89 -26.55 10.46
CA GLN A 135 -0.02 -27.66 10.16
C GLN A 135 -0.74 -27.41 8.83
N LEU A 136 -1.23 -26.19 8.63
CA LEU A 136 -1.90 -25.79 7.39
C LEU A 136 -0.96 -25.88 6.17
N LEU A 137 0.32 -25.53 6.32
CA LEU A 137 1.31 -25.65 5.25
C LEU A 137 1.55 -27.11 4.79
N GLN A 138 1.16 -28.11 5.58
CA GLN A 138 1.22 -29.53 5.19
C GLN A 138 0.02 -29.96 4.35
N GLU A 139 -1.04 -29.14 4.27
CA GLU A 139 -2.18 -29.44 3.42
C GLU A 139 -1.75 -29.48 1.95
N PRO A 140 -2.26 -30.44 1.16
CA PRO A 140 -1.76 -30.67 -0.21
C PRO A 140 -1.90 -29.45 -1.11
N GLU A 141 -2.89 -28.59 -0.83
CA GLU A 141 -3.15 -27.34 -1.55
C GLU A 141 -2.08 -26.26 -1.31
N LEU A 142 -1.40 -26.29 -0.16
CA LEU A 142 -0.34 -25.35 0.21
C LEU A 142 1.06 -25.97 0.09
N ALA A 143 1.19 -27.27 0.30
CA ALA A 143 2.47 -27.97 0.28
C ALA A 143 3.21 -27.84 -1.06
N TRP A 144 2.49 -27.83 -2.19
CA TRP A 144 3.11 -27.63 -3.50
C TRP A 144 3.71 -26.22 -3.68
N LEU A 145 3.12 -25.19 -3.04
CA LEU A 145 3.66 -23.82 -3.05
C LEU A 145 4.92 -23.72 -2.19
N VAL A 146 4.96 -24.43 -1.05
CA VAL A 146 6.17 -24.53 -0.22
C VAL A 146 7.31 -25.16 -1.02
N ASN A 147 7.02 -26.26 -1.75
CA ASN A 147 8.01 -26.95 -2.59
C ASN A 147 8.55 -26.09 -3.75
N ARG A 148 7.83 -25.03 -4.13
CA ARG A 148 8.26 -24.08 -5.16
C ARG A 148 9.32 -23.08 -4.66
N GLY A 149 9.52 -22.97 -3.35
CA GLY A 149 10.58 -22.14 -2.76
C GLY A 149 10.20 -20.68 -2.50
N GLY A 150 8.91 -20.34 -2.56
CA GLY A 150 8.43 -19.02 -2.15
C GLY A 150 8.05 -18.95 -0.67
N THR A 151 7.76 -17.74 -0.19
CA THR A 151 7.26 -17.49 1.17
C THR A 151 5.74 -17.38 1.15
N ILE A 152 5.05 -18.07 2.07
CA ILE A 152 3.60 -17.96 2.25
C ILE A 152 3.33 -17.15 3.52
N PHE A 153 2.67 -16.01 3.36
CA PHE A 153 2.05 -15.26 4.46
C PHE A 153 0.69 -15.89 4.73
N LEU A 154 0.57 -16.70 5.79
CA LEU A 154 -0.64 -17.44 6.09
C LEU A 154 -1.33 -16.84 7.32
N PHE A 155 -2.40 -16.10 7.10
CA PHE A 155 -3.14 -15.42 8.17
C PHE A 155 -4.24 -16.29 8.80
N GLY A 156 -4.67 -17.36 8.12
CA GLY A 156 -5.60 -18.35 8.64
C GLY A 156 -6.25 -19.24 7.57
N PRO A 157 -7.00 -20.28 7.99
CA PRO A 157 -7.80 -21.11 7.09
C PRO A 157 -8.96 -20.33 6.46
N PRO A 158 -9.67 -20.90 5.48
CA PRO A 158 -10.82 -20.26 4.85
C PRO A 158 -11.87 -19.81 5.87
N GLY A 159 -12.13 -18.51 5.92
CA GLY A 159 -13.14 -17.90 6.80
C GLY A 159 -12.68 -17.57 8.22
N ASP A 160 -11.44 -17.86 8.63
CA ASP A 160 -10.94 -17.55 9.98
C ASP A 160 -9.53 -16.93 9.98
N PRO A 161 -9.37 -15.65 9.56
CA PRO A 161 -8.10 -14.94 9.69
C PRO A 161 -7.88 -14.49 11.14
N GLN A 162 -7.22 -15.31 11.96
CA GLN A 162 -7.07 -15.17 13.42
C GLN A 162 -6.75 -13.73 13.89
N TYR A 163 -5.89 -13.02 13.18
CA TYR A 163 -5.38 -11.69 13.55
C TYR A 163 -6.04 -10.52 12.82
N PHE A 164 -6.97 -10.76 11.90
CA PHE A 164 -7.65 -9.74 11.08
C PHE A 164 -9.18 -9.84 11.25
N ARG A 165 -9.66 -9.63 12.48
CA ARG A 165 -11.09 -9.58 12.81
C ARG A 165 -11.68 -8.17 12.74
#